data_AF-J3NZ84-F1
#
_entry.id   AF-J3NZ84-F1
#
_cell.length_a   1.000
_cell.length_b   1.000
_cell.length_c   1.000
_cell.angle_alpha   90.00
_cell.angle_beta   90.00
_cell.angle_gamma   90.00
#
_symmetry.space_group_name_H-M   'P 1'
#
loop_
_entity.id
_entity.type
_entity.pdbx_description
1 polymer ?
#
loop_
_entity_poly.entity_id
_entity_poly.type
_entity_poly.pdbx_seq_one_letter_code
_entity_poly.pdbx_strand_id
1 'polypeptide(L)'
;MASLDGNWEADKLNHVSLSQNVALVHFVHLVAYPDKENMSDEGGMQPRGSLTRSIFAGEMEASSTEPIRRVSEISENWDTDAFQEEDLAGAVEVLHLCTLRNDNNEGDENGEPPTNHWTISLQTSPTSCVTLDMAPGYGSEGIRGKIELASLPAQPYNTDETLRTFSFRPARTITVADIIQSINGKGRDAFNFSPEWEGCRAWLAIVMGDLEKEGIVSQGSAAEAKDALLMYWRNPEGFEPRVMREGNFRSSFRELGRGAGYIGGT
;
A
#
# COMPACT_ATOMS: atom_id res chain seq x y z
N MET A 1 34.18 -40.65 -51.18
CA MET A 1 34.80 -39.85 -50.10
C MET A 1 33.73 -38.95 -49.55
N ALA A 2 33.47 -39.05 -48.25
CA ALA A 2 32.15 -38.93 -47.64
C ALA A 2 31.76 -37.51 -47.20
N SER A 3 30.44 -37.29 -47.23
CA SER A 3 29.68 -36.23 -46.55
C SER A 3 29.86 -36.29 -45.03
N LEU A 4 29.86 -35.13 -44.37
CA LEU A 4 29.53 -35.01 -42.95
C LEU A 4 28.62 -33.79 -42.75
N ASP A 5 27.34 -34.12 -42.66
CA ASP A 5 26.28 -33.34 -42.05
C ASP A 5 26.51 -33.21 -40.53
N GLY A 6 26.11 -32.08 -39.96
CA GLY A 6 26.20 -31.82 -38.51
C GLY A 6 25.08 -30.89 -38.05
N ASN A 7 23.90 -31.49 -37.83
CA ASN A 7 22.77 -30.95 -37.09
C ASN A 7 23.21 -30.38 -35.74
N TRP A 8 22.75 -29.17 -35.41
CA TRP A 8 22.60 -28.70 -34.03
C TRP A 8 21.12 -28.66 -33.71
N GLU A 9 20.55 -29.82 -33.35
CA GLU A 9 19.29 -29.84 -32.62
C GLU A 9 19.57 -29.65 -31.13
N ALA A 10 18.78 -28.74 -30.56
CA ALA A 10 18.22 -28.74 -29.22
C ALA A 10 18.70 -29.84 -28.26
N ASP A 11 19.40 -29.43 -27.21
CA ASP A 11 19.36 -30.15 -25.94
C ASP A 11 18.65 -29.29 -24.89
N LYS A 12 17.44 -29.76 -24.58
CA LYS A 12 16.64 -29.42 -23.41
C LYS A 12 17.36 -29.95 -22.18
N LEU A 13 17.75 -29.07 -21.26
CA LEU A 13 17.98 -29.46 -19.87
C LEU A 13 17.12 -28.59 -18.95
N ASN A 14 16.18 -29.30 -18.34
CA ASN A 14 15.27 -28.88 -17.31
C ASN A 14 15.99 -28.16 -16.17
N HIS A 15 15.59 -26.90 -15.93
CA HIS A 15 15.61 -26.32 -14.59
C HIS A 15 14.25 -25.67 -14.35
N VAL A 16 13.33 -26.46 -13.80
CA VAL A 16 12.10 -25.96 -13.19
C VAL A 16 12.52 -25.31 -11.88
N SER A 17 12.63 -23.98 -11.86
CA SER A 17 12.81 -23.22 -10.62
C SER A 17 11.45 -23.04 -9.95
N LEU A 18 11.22 -23.81 -8.88
CA LEU A 18 10.05 -23.78 -8.01
C LEU A 18 10.06 -22.56 -7.06
N SER A 19 10.17 -21.34 -7.58
CA SER A 19 10.16 -20.12 -6.75
C SER A 19 9.30 -18.96 -7.28
N GLN A 20 8.36 -19.19 -8.20
CA GLN A 20 7.51 -18.14 -8.79
C GLN A 20 6.04 -18.17 -8.33
N ASN A 21 5.69 -18.86 -7.25
CA ASN A 21 4.30 -19.21 -6.93
C ASN A 21 3.66 -18.50 -5.72
N VAL A 22 4.02 -17.25 -5.38
CA VAL A 22 3.31 -16.56 -4.28
C VAL A 22 2.80 -15.15 -4.62
N ALA A 23 3.36 -14.42 -5.59
CA ALA A 23 2.87 -13.07 -5.90
C ALA A 23 1.87 -13.01 -7.08
N LEU A 24 1.79 -14.04 -7.92
CA LEU A 24 1.11 -13.97 -9.23
C LEU A 24 -0.33 -14.51 -9.28
N VAL A 25 -0.93 -14.95 -8.17
CA VAL A 25 -2.27 -15.58 -8.21
C VAL A 25 -3.41 -14.57 -8.01
N HIS A 26 -3.18 -13.36 -7.49
CA HIS A 26 -4.29 -12.45 -7.20
C HIS A 26 -4.56 -11.39 -8.28
N PHE A 27 -3.55 -10.82 -8.96
CA PHE A 27 -3.85 -9.67 -9.83
C PHE A 27 -4.26 -10.03 -11.28
N VAL A 28 -3.83 -11.17 -11.83
CA VAL A 28 -4.21 -11.57 -13.21
C VAL A 28 -5.57 -12.30 -13.26
N HIS A 29 -6.15 -12.67 -12.11
CA HIS A 29 -7.51 -13.24 -12.04
C HIS A 29 -8.59 -12.26 -11.54
N LEU A 30 -8.25 -11.05 -11.10
CA LEU A 30 -9.23 -10.09 -10.57
C LEU A 30 -9.84 -9.12 -11.60
N VAL A 31 -9.54 -9.28 -12.89
CA VAL A 31 -10.32 -8.65 -13.99
C VAL A 31 -11.39 -9.60 -14.55
N ALA A 32 -11.67 -10.72 -13.88
CA ALA A 32 -12.87 -11.52 -14.11
C ALA A 32 -13.89 -11.20 -13.00
N TYR A 33 -14.90 -10.40 -13.34
CA TYR A 33 -16.00 -10.01 -12.48
C TYR A 33 -16.71 -11.22 -11.84
N PRO A 34 -16.84 -11.29 -10.50
CA PRO A 34 -17.84 -12.16 -9.89
C PRO A 34 -19.23 -11.51 -10.02
N ASP A 35 -20.16 -12.25 -10.62
CA ASP A 35 -21.59 -11.90 -10.69
C ASP A 35 -22.13 -11.55 -9.30
N LYS A 36 -22.71 -10.36 -9.19
CA LYS A 36 -23.40 -9.89 -7.98
C LYS A 36 -24.79 -10.55 -7.88
N GLU A 37 -24.87 -11.72 -7.25
CA GLU A 37 -26.14 -12.16 -6.65
C GLU A 37 -25.94 -12.75 -5.24
N ASN A 38 -26.79 -12.25 -4.34
CA ASN A 38 -27.10 -12.75 -2.99
C ASN A 38 -26.06 -12.52 -1.88
N MET A 39 -26.33 -11.52 -1.03
CA MET A 39 -26.32 -11.73 0.42
C MET A 39 -27.16 -10.66 1.12
N SER A 40 -28.28 -11.12 1.66
CA SER A 40 -29.27 -10.36 2.43
C SER A 40 -28.93 -10.29 3.92
N ASP A 41 -29.37 -9.18 4.52
CA ASP A 41 -29.62 -8.84 5.93
C ASP A 41 -29.70 -9.99 6.97
N GLU A 42 -29.20 -9.73 8.19
CA GLU A 42 -30.08 -9.46 9.37
C GLU A 42 -29.33 -9.31 10.71
N GLY A 43 -29.81 -8.37 11.55
CA GLY A 43 -29.80 -8.40 13.03
C GLY A 43 -28.55 -7.82 13.74
N GLY A 44 -28.59 -6.83 14.64
CA GLY A 44 -29.66 -6.32 15.51
C GLY A 44 -29.41 -6.71 16.97
N MET A 45 -28.69 -5.90 17.76
CA MET A 45 -28.73 -5.98 19.24
C MET A 45 -28.25 -4.68 19.92
N GLN A 46 -29.06 -4.15 20.83
CA GLN A 46 -28.82 -2.94 21.65
C GLN A 46 -28.42 -3.29 23.11
N PRO A 47 -27.93 -2.30 23.91
CA PRO A 47 -26.92 -2.50 24.96
C PRO A 47 -27.47 -2.41 26.39
N ARG A 48 -26.75 -2.97 27.38
CA ARG A 48 -26.89 -2.63 28.81
C ARG A 48 -25.60 -2.89 29.60
N GLY A 49 -25.22 -1.95 30.48
CA GLY A 49 -24.27 -2.24 31.55
C GLY A 49 -23.50 -1.03 32.09
N SER A 50 -24.17 -0.20 32.89
CA SER A 50 -23.57 0.87 33.71
C SER A 50 -22.80 0.26 34.90
N LEU A 51 -21.54 0.65 35.11
CA LEU A 51 -20.85 0.48 36.39
C LEU A 51 -19.98 1.72 36.74
N THR A 52 -20.26 2.21 37.93
CA THR A 52 -19.65 3.28 38.73
C THR A 52 -18.14 3.13 38.88
N ARG A 53 -17.39 4.26 38.82
CA ARG A 53 -15.97 4.30 39.17
C ARG A 53 -15.72 5.28 40.33
N SER A 54 -15.13 4.72 41.38
CA SER A 54 -14.66 5.40 42.59
C SER A 54 -13.37 6.17 42.32
N ILE A 55 -13.26 7.33 42.95
CA ILE A 55 -12.10 8.23 42.96
C ILE A 55 -11.08 7.67 43.96
N PHE A 56 -9.83 7.51 43.53
CA PHE A 56 -8.68 7.41 44.41
C PHE A 56 -7.59 8.36 43.90
N ALA A 57 -7.21 9.30 44.77
CA ALA A 57 -6.03 10.13 44.62
C ALA A 57 -4.82 9.33 45.13
N GLY A 58 -3.73 9.33 44.37
CA GLY A 58 -2.48 8.64 44.72
C GLY A 58 -1.31 9.29 43.99
N GLU A 59 -0.49 9.97 44.79
CA GLU A 59 0.96 10.22 44.72
C GLU A 59 1.68 10.26 43.36
N MET A 60 2.32 11.41 43.12
CA MET A 60 3.34 11.60 42.07
C MET A 60 4.63 10.88 42.46
N GLU A 61 4.81 9.65 41.96
CA GLU A 61 6.11 8.99 41.87
C GLU A 61 6.75 9.20 40.49
N ALA A 62 8.08 9.11 40.50
CA ALA A 62 8.99 9.59 39.46
C ALA A 62 8.76 9.00 38.07
N SER A 63 8.82 9.90 37.08
CA SER A 63 9.20 9.72 35.66
C SER A 63 9.52 8.27 35.26
N SER A 64 8.47 7.47 35.05
CA SER A 64 8.60 6.22 34.33
C SER A 64 8.87 6.55 32.86
N THR A 65 9.93 5.97 32.31
CA THR A 65 10.04 5.76 30.88
C THR A 65 8.81 4.95 30.47
N GLU A 66 7.76 5.60 29.99
CA GLU A 66 6.61 4.90 29.45
C GLU A 66 7.14 3.92 28.40
N PRO A 67 6.78 2.62 28.50
CA PRO A 67 7.17 1.66 27.50
C PRO A 67 6.69 2.19 26.15
N ILE A 68 7.63 2.31 25.22
CA ILE A 68 7.40 2.67 23.82
C ILE A 68 6.07 2.04 23.43
N ARG A 69 5.08 2.90 23.14
CA ARG A 69 3.69 2.50 22.86
C ARG A 69 3.74 1.27 21.95
N ARG A 70 3.04 0.23 22.40
CA ARG A 70 2.80 -1.03 21.68
C ARG A 70 2.86 -0.79 20.17
N VAL A 71 3.64 -1.65 19.51
CA VAL A 71 3.61 -1.94 18.06
C VAL A 71 2.34 -1.36 17.46
N SER A 72 2.51 -0.38 16.56
CA SER A 72 1.45 0.23 15.78
C SER A 72 0.41 -0.83 15.47
N GLU A 73 -0.78 -0.76 16.08
CA GLU A 73 -1.86 -1.68 15.75
C GLU A 73 -2.12 -1.50 14.25
N ILE A 74 -1.64 -2.46 13.47
CA ILE A 74 -1.96 -2.61 12.06
C ILE A 74 -3.48 -2.78 12.02
N SER A 75 -4.17 -1.84 11.40
CA SER A 75 -5.63 -1.83 11.38
C SER A 75 -6.17 -2.96 10.50
N GLU A 76 -7.46 -3.23 10.56
CA GLU A 76 -8.14 -4.19 9.68
C GLU A 76 -8.10 -3.81 8.18
N ASN A 77 -7.63 -2.60 7.86
CA ASN A 77 -7.44 -2.13 6.49
C ASN A 77 -6.13 -2.61 5.86
N TRP A 78 -5.31 -3.37 6.59
CA TRP A 78 -4.11 -3.98 6.07
C TRP A 78 -4.35 -5.46 5.76
N ASP A 79 -3.66 -5.94 4.76
CA ASP A 79 -3.45 -7.36 4.50
C ASP A 79 -1.98 -7.66 4.75
N THR A 80 -1.68 -8.57 5.68
CA THR A 80 -0.32 -8.85 6.16
C THR A 80 0.08 -10.30 5.93
N ASP A 81 -0.66 -11.05 5.11
CA ASP A 81 -0.44 -12.48 4.90
C ASP A 81 0.97 -12.80 4.38
N ALA A 82 1.58 -11.86 3.63
CA ALA A 82 2.93 -11.97 3.09
C ALA A 82 3.98 -11.12 3.84
N PHE A 83 3.64 -10.53 4.99
CA PHE A 83 4.53 -9.65 5.75
C PHE A 83 5.21 -10.38 6.91
N GLN A 84 6.51 -10.15 7.08
CA GLN A 84 7.28 -10.62 8.22
C GLN A 84 7.36 -9.53 9.29
N GLU A 85 6.87 -9.78 10.50
CA GLU A 85 6.75 -8.76 11.55
C GLU A 85 8.10 -8.17 11.95
N GLU A 86 9.19 -8.93 11.87
CA GLU A 86 10.55 -8.46 12.12
C GLU A 86 10.98 -7.31 11.18
N ASP A 87 10.41 -7.22 9.99
CA ASP A 87 10.72 -6.14 9.04
C ASP A 87 10.17 -4.79 9.49
N LEU A 88 9.27 -4.74 10.48
CA LEU A 88 8.82 -3.48 11.10
C LEU A 88 10.00 -2.66 11.63
N ALA A 89 11.02 -3.33 12.19
CA ALA A 89 12.22 -2.68 12.72
C ALA A 89 13.27 -2.36 11.63
N GLY A 90 13.06 -2.81 10.39
CA GLY A 90 13.96 -2.57 9.28
C GLY A 90 14.08 -1.08 8.98
N ALA A 91 15.32 -0.57 8.98
CA ALA A 91 15.59 0.82 8.59
C ALA A 91 15.34 0.99 7.09
N VAL A 92 14.60 2.02 6.70
CA VAL A 92 14.35 2.31 5.28
C VAL A 92 15.55 3.07 4.71
N GLU A 93 16.19 2.52 3.67
CA GLU A 93 17.30 3.15 2.96
C GLU A 93 16.81 4.05 1.81
N VAL A 94 15.77 3.59 1.11
CA VAL A 94 15.18 4.25 -0.06
C VAL A 94 13.69 3.89 -0.16
N LEU A 95 12.85 4.87 -0.51
CA LEU A 95 11.47 4.66 -0.91
C LEU A 95 11.39 4.66 -2.44
N HIS A 96 10.85 3.61 -3.03
CA HIS A 96 10.66 3.48 -4.46
C HIS A 96 9.18 3.54 -4.80
N LEU A 97 8.76 4.53 -5.60
CA LEU A 97 7.47 4.48 -6.28
C LEU A 97 7.63 3.68 -7.56
N CYS A 98 6.87 2.61 -7.68
CA CYS A 98 6.98 1.64 -8.76
C CYS A 98 5.71 1.71 -9.59
N THR A 99 5.84 1.97 -10.89
CA THR A 99 4.72 1.80 -11.83
C THR A 99 4.78 0.40 -12.39
N LEU A 100 3.70 -0.35 -12.24
CA LEU A 100 3.59 -1.70 -12.78
C LEU A 100 3.30 -1.66 -14.29
N ARG A 101 3.79 -2.67 -14.99
CA ARG A 101 3.68 -2.82 -16.44
C ARG A 101 2.23 -3.12 -16.82
N ASN A 102 1.73 -2.39 -17.82
CA ASN A 102 0.53 -2.74 -18.58
C ASN A 102 1.02 -3.26 -19.93
N ASP A 103 1.11 -4.59 -20.08
CA ASP A 103 1.82 -5.21 -21.21
C ASP A 103 1.27 -4.79 -22.56
N ASN A 104 -0.06 -4.69 -22.68
CA ASN A 104 -0.75 -4.39 -23.93
C ASN A 104 -1.11 -2.91 -24.10
N ASN A 105 -0.82 -2.08 -23.09
CA ASN A 105 -1.30 -0.69 -23.02
C ASN A 105 -2.82 -0.57 -23.19
N GLU A 106 -3.56 -1.55 -22.68
CA GLU A 106 -5.02 -1.63 -22.80
C GLU A 106 -5.71 -0.79 -21.72
N GLY A 107 -6.81 -0.16 -22.13
CA GLY A 107 -7.78 0.44 -21.22
C GLY A 107 -8.66 -0.62 -20.56
N ASP A 108 -9.69 -0.17 -19.82
CA ASP A 108 -10.69 -1.10 -19.29
C ASP A 108 -11.82 -1.39 -20.30
N GLU A 109 -12.70 -2.32 -19.96
CA GLU A 109 -13.85 -2.68 -20.80
C GLU A 109 -14.95 -1.59 -20.89
N ASN A 110 -14.93 -0.60 -20.00
CA ASN A 110 -15.84 0.53 -20.00
C ASN A 110 -15.34 1.67 -20.92
N GLY A 111 -14.17 1.49 -21.53
CA GLY A 111 -13.56 2.45 -22.44
C GLY A 111 -12.67 3.49 -21.74
N GLU A 112 -12.32 3.26 -20.47
CA GLU A 112 -11.34 4.10 -19.78
C GLU A 112 -9.96 3.95 -20.42
N PRO A 113 -9.20 5.04 -20.63
CA PRO A 113 -7.88 4.96 -21.22
C PRO A 113 -6.91 4.21 -20.28
N PRO A 114 -5.87 3.59 -20.84
CA PRO A 114 -4.91 2.80 -20.07
C PRO A 114 -4.32 3.57 -18.91
N THR A 115 -4.02 2.84 -17.85
CA THR A 115 -3.31 3.33 -16.66
C THR A 115 -2.33 2.27 -16.19
N ASN A 116 -1.35 2.69 -15.39
CA ASN A 116 -0.54 1.77 -14.61
C ASN A 116 -1.13 1.64 -13.20
N HIS A 117 -0.95 0.47 -12.61
CA HIS A 117 -1.03 0.33 -11.15
C HIS A 117 0.26 0.82 -10.51
N TRP A 118 0.19 1.35 -9.30
CA TRP A 118 1.33 1.96 -8.62
C TRP A 118 1.45 1.47 -7.18
N THR A 119 2.66 1.15 -6.78
CA THR A 119 3.00 0.68 -5.43
C THR A 119 4.16 1.50 -4.85
N ILE A 120 4.39 1.36 -3.54
CA ILE A 120 5.60 1.87 -2.89
C ILE A 120 6.40 0.73 -2.26
N SER A 121 7.66 0.59 -2.65
CA SER A 121 8.59 -0.37 -2.06
C SER A 121 9.60 0.35 -1.16
N LEU A 122 9.64 -0.05 0.11
CA LEU A 122 10.57 0.44 1.12
C LEU A 122 11.80 -0.47 1.14
N GLN A 123 12.89 -0.04 0.49
CA GLN A 123 14.15 -0.79 0.55
C GLN A 123 14.69 -0.75 1.99
N THR A 124 14.83 -1.92 2.62
CA THR A 124 15.36 -2.05 3.99
C THR A 124 16.81 -2.53 4.03
N SER A 125 17.29 -3.11 2.93
CA SER A 125 18.69 -3.43 2.68
C SER A 125 18.92 -3.56 1.16
N PRO A 126 20.16 -3.76 0.68
CA PRO A 126 20.41 -4.08 -0.73
C PRO A 126 19.67 -5.34 -1.23
N THR A 127 19.21 -6.20 -0.32
CA THR A 127 18.60 -7.50 -0.64
C THR A 127 17.22 -7.71 -0.06
N SER A 128 16.58 -6.69 0.51
CA SER A 128 15.25 -6.80 1.12
C SER A 128 14.46 -5.52 0.99
N CYS A 129 13.15 -5.66 0.94
CA CYS A 129 12.25 -4.53 1.00
C CYS A 129 10.86 -4.95 1.50
N VAL A 130 10.09 -3.93 1.88
CA VAL A 130 8.69 -4.08 2.24
C VAL A 130 7.87 -3.30 1.23
N THR A 131 6.92 -3.94 0.56
CA THR A 131 6.03 -3.27 -0.40
C THR A 131 4.69 -2.97 0.24
N LEU A 132 4.18 -1.77 -0.02
CA LEU A 132 2.83 -1.35 0.31
C LEU A 132 2.09 -1.16 -1.02
N ASP A 133 1.03 -1.93 -1.19
CA ASP A 133 0.14 -1.83 -2.33
C ASP A 133 -1.27 -1.48 -1.85
N MET A 134 -1.78 -0.31 -2.25
CA MET A 134 -3.18 0.04 -2.02
C MET A 134 -4.01 -0.55 -3.17
N ALA A 135 -4.84 -1.55 -2.88
CA ALA A 135 -5.66 -2.28 -3.84
C ALA A 135 -7.16 -2.21 -3.50
N PRO A 136 -8.06 -2.09 -4.50
CA PRO A 136 -9.50 -2.22 -4.32
C PRO A 136 -9.91 -3.69 -4.18
N GLY A 137 -11.21 -3.98 -4.09
CA GLY A 137 -11.76 -5.34 -4.09
C GLY A 137 -12.45 -5.75 -2.79
N TYR A 138 -12.52 -4.86 -1.79
CA TYR A 138 -13.14 -5.16 -0.50
C TYR A 138 -14.45 -4.37 -0.29
N GLY A 139 -15.26 -4.83 0.68
CA GLY A 139 -16.56 -4.24 1.01
C GLY A 139 -17.66 -4.58 0.01
N SER A 140 -18.92 -4.25 0.33
CA SER A 140 -20.09 -4.58 -0.51
C SER A 140 -20.01 -3.95 -1.91
N GLU A 141 -19.40 -2.78 -2.01
CA GLU A 141 -19.25 -2.04 -3.26
C GLU A 141 -17.98 -2.40 -4.04
N GLY A 142 -17.07 -3.20 -3.47
CA GLY A 142 -15.77 -3.54 -4.08
C GLY A 142 -14.76 -2.39 -4.15
N ILE A 143 -15.13 -1.16 -3.81
CA ILE A 143 -14.23 0.01 -3.86
C ILE A 143 -13.48 0.26 -2.55
N ARG A 144 -13.70 -0.54 -1.50
CA ARG A 144 -12.98 -0.37 -0.23
C ARG A 144 -11.54 -0.81 -0.46
N GLY A 145 -10.61 0.13 -0.30
CA GLY A 145 -9.18 -0.16 -0.38
C GLY A 145 -8.67 -0.88 0.86
N LYS A 146 -7.70 -1.77 0.64
CA LYS A 146 -6.78 -2.31 1.64
C LYS A 146 -5.34 -2.07 1.23
N ILE A 147 -4.46 -1.99 2.21
CA ILE A 147 -3.01 -1.97 1.99
C ILE A 147 -2.49 -3.39 2.12
N GLU A 148 -2.10 -3.99 1.01
CA GLU A 148 -1.33 -5.23 1.00
C GLU A 148 0.11 -4.92 1.38
N LEU A 149 0.56 -5.52 2.47
CA LEU A 149 1.90 -5.39 3.01
C LEU A 149 2.65 -6.70 2.80
N ALA A 150 3.78 -6.63 2.11
CA ALA A 150 4.55 -7.82 1.78
C ALA A 150 6.05 -7.61 2.01
N SER A 151 6.69 -8.59 2.64
CA SER A 151 8.14 -8.69 2.77
C SER A 151 8.70 -9.42 1.56
N LEU A 152 9.48 -8.73 0.73
CA LEU A 152 9.99 -9.29 -0.51
C LEU A 152 11.53 -9.38 -0.49
N PRO A 153 12.10 -10.49 -1.04
CA PRO A 153 13.53 -10.55 -1.31
C PRO A 153 13.91 -9.51 -2.37
N ALA A 154 15.22 -9.23 -2.46
CA ALA A 154 15.88 -8.18 -3.25
C ALA A 154 15.16 -7.69 -4.53
N GLN A 155 15.07 -6.37 -4.68
CA GLN A 155 14.70 -5.63 -5.90
C GLN A 155 13.37 -6.00 -6.59
N PRO A 156 12.21 -6.05 -5.91
CA PRO A 156 10.93 -6.18 -6.62
C PRO A 156 10.63 -4.99 -7.54
N TYR A 157 11.30 -3.86 -7.33
CA TYR A 157 11.25 -2.67 -8.18
C TYR A 157 12.14 -2.78 -9.44
N ASN A 158 12.82 -3.90 -9.65
CA ASN A 158 13.64 -4.19 -10.82
C ASN A 158 13.29 -5.59 -11.38
N THR A 159 12.00 -5.91 -11.36
CA THR A 159 11.44 -7.13 -11.97
C THR A 159 10.89 -6.82 -13.35
N ASP A 160 10.57 -7.87 -14.10
CA ASP A 160 9.80 -7.75 -15.34
C ASP A 160 8.40 -7.15 -15.12
N GLU A 161 7.94 -6.99 -13.88
CA GLU A 161 6.63 -6.40 -13.57
C GLU A 161 6.72 -4.88 -13.40
N THR A 162 7.88 -4.34 -13.01
CA THR A 162 8.06 -2.89 -12.81
C THR A 162 8.51 -2.22 -14.11
N LEU A 163 7.76 -1.23 -14.57
CA LEU A 163 8.05 -0.50 -15.80
C LEU A 163 8.98 0.70 -15.58
N ARG A 164 8.77 1.47 -14.50
CA ARG A 164 9.62 2.60 -14.08
C ARG A 164 9.62 2.70 -12.56
N THR A 165 10.69 3.28 -12.04
CA THR A 165 10.93 3.42 -10.59
C THR A 165 11.41 4.84 -10.28
N PHE A 166 10.77 5.49 -9.31
CA PHE A 166 11.14 6.82 -8.82
C PHE A 166 11.58 6.69 -7.37
N SER A 167 12.79 7.17 -7.05
CA SER A 167 13.47 6.80 -5.80
C SER A 167 13.74 8.01 -4.92
N PHE A 168 13.34 7.92 -3.66
CA PHE A 168 13.43 8.99 -2.68
C PHE A 168 14.18 8.50 -1.45
N ARG A 169 15.25 9.19 -1.07
CA ARG A 169 15.99 8.87 0.16
C ARG A 169 15.32 9.52 1.37
N PRO A 170 15.17 8.82 2.50
CA PRO A 170 14.73 9.45 3.73
C PRO A 170 15.67 10.56 4.17
N ALA A 171 15.11 11.65 4.70
CA ALA A 171 15.86 12.79 5.23
C ALA A 171 16.44 12.51 6.65
N ARG A 172 15.97 11.44 7.30
CA ARG A 172 16.45 10.96 8.61
C ARG A 172 16.30 9.44 8.69
N THR A 173 16.97 8.81 9.65
CA THR A 173 16.75 7.39 9.93
C THR A 173 15.30 7.17 10.35
N ILE A 174 14.63 6.27 9.63
CA ILE A 174 13.26 5.83 9.87
C ILE A 174 13.19 4.31 9.65
N THR A 175 12.17 3.70 10.23
CA THR A 175 11.85 2.28 10.08
C THR A 175 10.59 2.08 9.25
N VAL A 176 10.31 0.84 8.84
CA VAL A 176 9.03 0.47 8.23
C VAL A 176 7.86 0.81 9.17
N ALA A 177 8.03 0.56 10.48
CA ALA A 177 7.04 0.91 11.48
C ALA A 177 6.71 2.41 11.51
N ASP A 178 7.71 3.30 11.33
CA ASP A 178 7.48 4.75 11.28
C ASP A 178 6.59 5.14 10.09
N ILE A 179 6.77 4.50 8.93
CA ILE A 179 5.93 4.73 7.73
C ILE A 179 4.49 4.26 7.98
N ILE A 180 4.33 3.03 8.49
CA ILE A 180 3.01 2.46 8.83
C ILE A 180 2.29 3.35 9.87
N GLN A 181 3.01 3.81 10.89
CA GLN A 181 2.48 4.72 11.89
C GLN A 181 2.06 6.06 11.28
N SER A 182 2.83 6.60 10.34
CA SER A 182 2.50 7.84 9.63
C SER A 182 1.18 7.71 8.85
N ILE A 183 1.00 6.59 8.15
CA ILE A 183 -0.21 6.23 7.38
C ILE A 183 -1.41 6.09 8.32
N ASN A 184 -1.30 5.21 9.34
CA ASN A 184 -2.39 4.94 10.29
C ASN A 184 -2.74 6.17 11.13
N GLY A 185 -1.74 6.96 11.53
CA GLY A 185 -1.91 8.17 12.34
C GLY A 185 -2.72 9.26 11.64
N LYS A 186 -2.73 9.26 10.31
CA LYS A 186 -3.50 10.19 9.46
C LYS A 186 -4.73 9.54 8.82
N GLY A 187 -5.04 8.30 9.19
CA GLY A 187 -6.18 7.55 8.64
C GLY A 187 -6.04 7.26 7.14
N ARG A 188 -4.81 7.16 6.61
CA ARG A 188 -4.57 6.90 5.19
C ARG A 188 -4.80 5.45 4.80
N ASP A 189 -4.83 4.55 5.77
CA ASP A 189 -5.24 3.16 5.62
C ASP A 189 -6.74 3.02 5.32
N ALA A 190 -7.57 4.00 5.70
CA ALA A 190 -9.00 3.97 5.49
C ALA A 190 -9.42 4.61 4.15
N PHE A 191 -8.95 4.11 3.01
CA PHE A 191 -9.18 4.70 1.68
C PHE A 191 -10.22 3.94 0.84
N ASN A 192 -11.15 4.64 0.18
CA ASN A 192 -12.02 4.11 -0.86
C ASN A 192 -11.53 4.59 -2.22
N PHE A 193 -11.53 3.72 -3.21
CA PHE A 193 -11.25 4.03 -4.61
C PHE A 193 -12.41 4.78 -5.27
N SER A 194 -12.15 5.34 -6.45
CA SER A 194 -13.22 5.86 -7.32
C SER A 194 -14.10 4.71 -7.85
N PRO A 195 -15.30 5.00 -8.38
CA PRO A 195 -16.15 3.99 -9.00
C PRO A 195 -15.48 3.21 -10.14
N GLU A 196 -14.47 3.81 -10.80
CA GLU A 196 -13.67 3.19 -11.86
C GLU A 196 -12.45 2.42 -11.32
N TRP A 197 -12.42 2.15 -10.02
CA TRP A 197 -11.37 1.40 -9.33
C TRP A 197 -9.98 2.05 -9.46
N GLU A 198 -9.96 3.36 -9.73
CA GLU A 198 -8.77 4.18 -9.71
C GLU A 198 -8.60 4.86 -8.34
N GLY A 199 -7.35 5.09 -7.93
CA GLY A 199 -7.09 5.79 -6.67
C GLY A 199 -5.70 5.56 -6.10
N CYS A 200 -4.99 4.49 -6.50
CA CYS A 200 -3.64 4.20 -6.01
C CYS A 200 -2.67 5.38 -6.23
N ARG A 201 -2.75 6.05 -7.39
CA ARG A 201 -1.95 7.25 -7.71
C ARG A 201 -2.25 8.42 -6.78
N ALA A 202 -3.53 8.71 -6.54
CA ALA A 202 -3.96 9.78 -5.64
C ALA A 202 -3.55 9.47 -4.19
N TRP A 203 -3.73 8.22 -3.75
CA TRP A 203 -3.33 7.77 -2.42
C TRP A 203 -1.82 7.93 -2.21
N LEU A 204 -0.99 7.46 -3.16
CA LEU A 204 0.48 7.62 -3.09
C LEU A 204 0.91 9.08 -3.07
N ALA A 205 0.29 9.95 -3.89
CA ALA A 205 0.60 11.38 -3.89
C ALA A 205 0.32 12.03 -2.52
N ILE A 206 -0.75 11.61 -1.84
CA ILE A 206 -1.10 12.08 -0.50
C ILE A 206 -0.13 11.54 0.54
N VAL A 207 0.19 10.23 0.49
CA VAL A 207 1.18 9.61 1.38
C VAL A 207 2.53 10.31 1.26
N MET A 208 3.03 10.54 0.05
CA MET A 208 4.30 11.27 -0.17
C MET A 208 4.25 12.70 0.37
N GLY A 209 3.12 13.40 0.18
CA GLY A 209 2.90 14.72 0.78
C GLY A 209 2.89 14.70 2.31
N ASP A 210 2.36 13.66 2.92
CA ASP A 210 2.37 13.48 4.38
C ASP A 210 3.77 13.16 4.91
N LEU A 211 4.52 12.29 4.21
CA LEU A 211 5.92 11.97 4.56
C LEU A 211 6.83 13.20 4.44
N GLU A 212 6.64 14.05 3.44
CA GLU A 212 7.39 15.30 3.28
C GLU A 212 7.09 16.29 4.42
N LYS A 213 5.81 16.47 4.77
CA LYS A 213 5.40 17.35 5.89
C LYS A 213 5.97 16.91 7.24
N GLU A 214 6.20 15.62 7.42
CA GLU A 214 6.84 15.05 8.62
C GLU A 214 8.37 15.08 8.59
N GLY A 215 8.96 15.59 7.50
CA GLY A 215 10.40 15.59 7.29
C GLY A 215 10.98 14.17 7.20
N ILE A 216 10.17 13.20 6.75
CA ILE A 216 10.62 11.84 6.46
C ILE A 216 11.35 11.80 5.12
N VAL A 217 10.83 12.50 4.11
CA VAL A 217 11.53 12.78 2.85
C VAL A 217 11.88 14.25 2.75
N SER A 218 12.78 14.60 1.83
CA SER A 218 13.23 15.99 1.66
C SER A 218 12.11 16.86 1.05
N GLN A 219 12.16 18.17 1.34
CA GLN A 219 11.27 19.13 0.69
C GLN A 219 11.42 19.08 -0.84
N GLY A 220 10.29 19.02 -1.55
CA GLY A 220 10.22 18.87 -3.00
C GLY A 220 9.97 17.44 -3.47
N SER A 221 10.24 16.43 -2.65
CA SER A 221 10.00 15.02 -3.00
C SER A 221 8.54 14.71 -3.28
N ALA A 222 7.59 15.35 -2.58
CA ALA A 222 6.17 15.14 -2.84
C ALA A 222 5.72 15.70 -4.20
N ALA A 223 6.29 16.83 -4.61
CA ALA A 223 6.00 17.42 -5.92
C ALA A 223 6.57 16.55 -7.05
N GLU A 224 7.83 16.10 -6.92
CA GLU A 224 8.47 15.20 -7.88
C GLU A 224 7.71 13.86 -8.00
N ALA A 225 7.30 13.27 -6.88
CA ALA A 225 6.46 12.08 -6.87
C ALA A 225 5.13 12.31 -7.61
N LYS A 226 4.45 13.44 -7.32
CA LYS A 226 3.17 13.77 -7.94
C LYS A 226 3.30 13.95 -9.46
N ASP A 227 4.38 14.58 -9.93
CA ASP A 227 4.64 14.75 -11.36
C ASP A 227 4.78 13.41 -12.08
N ALA A 228 5.45 12.43 -11.45
CA ALA A 228 5.55 11.07 -11.98
C ALA A 228 4.20 10.33 -11.97
N LEU A 229 3.41 10.49 -10.91
CA LEU A 229 2.09 9.87 -10.74
C LEU A 229 1.00 10.46 -11.65
N LEU A 230 1.23 11.66 -12.20
CA LEU A 230 0.36 12.29 -13.20
C LEU A 230 0.57 11.76 -14.63
N MET A 231 1.47 10.79 -14.80
CA MET A 231 1.76 10.18 -16.09
C MET A 231 1.21 8.75 -16.15
N TYR A 232 0.75 8.37 -17.34
CA TYR A 232 0.71 6.98 -17.76
C TYR A 232 2.03 6.66 -18.48
N TRP A 233 2.70 5.60 -18.03
CA TRP A 233 3.96 5.11 -18.60
C TRP A 233 3.65 3.93 -19.52
N ARG A 234 3.96 4.08 -20.81
CA ARG A 234 3.70 3.09 -21.85
C ARG A 234 4.77 2.00 -21.87
N ASN A 235 4.35 0.78 -22.14
CA ASN A 235 5.23 -0.35 -22.40
C ASN A 235 5.49 -0.48 -23.92
N PRO A 236 6.75 -0.58 -24.39
CA PRO A 236 8.00 -0.52 -23.63
C PRO A 236 8.49 0.90 -23.33
N GLU A 237 8.05 1.90 -24.10
CA GLU A 237 8.53 3.27 -23.99
C GLU A 237 7.43 4.30 -24.29
N GLY A 238 7.61 5.50 -23.72
CA GLY A 238 6.72 6.64 -23.86
C GLY A 238 5.97 6.93 -22.56
N PHE A 239 5.39 8.12 -22.50
CA PHE A 239 4.50 8.51 -21.43
C PHE A 239 3.53 9.56 -21.93
N GLU A 240 2.38 9.67 -21.28
CA GLU A 240 1.41 10.72 -21.54
C GLU A 240 0.74 11.19 -20.25
N PRO A 241 0.31 12.46 -20.16
CA PRO A 241 -0.44 12.94 -19.01
C PRO A 241 -1.72 12.13 -18.83
N ARG A 242 -2.01 11.73 -17.59
CA ARG A 242 -3.22 11.00 -17.23
C ARG A 242 -3.89 11.67 -16.06
N VAL A 243 -5.20 11.87 -16.18
CA VAL A 243 -6.02 12.36 -15.06
C VAL A 243 -5.85 11.41 -13.88
N MET A 244 -5.52 11.98 -12.72
CA MET A 244 -5.43 11.27 -11.45
C MET A 244 -6.81 11.29 -10.81
N ARG A 245 -7.57 10.20 -10.96
CA ARG A 245 -8.87 10.08 -10.29
C ARG A 245 -8.64 9.95 -8.79
N GLU A 246 -9.40 10.72 -8.03
CA GLU A 246 -9.35 10.72 -6.58
C GLU A 246 -10.37 9.73 -6.03
N GLY A 247 -9.95 8.98 -5.02
CA GLY A 247 -10.85 8.28 -4.12
C GLY A 247 -11.22 9.17 -2.94
N ASN A 248 -11.76 8.58 -1.88
CA ASN A 248 -12.09 9.30 -0.65
C ASN A 248 -11.60 8.55 0.59
N PHE A 249 -11.12 9.29 1.59
CA PHE A 249 -10.83 8.69 2.90
C PHE A 249 -12.13 8.51 3.66
N ARG A 250 -12.31 7.34 4.26
CA ARG A 250 -13.38 7.07 5.21
C ARG A 250 -13.08 7.84 6.48
N SER A 251 -14.08 8.53 7.03
CA SER A 251 -13.95 9.21 8.30
C SER A 251 -13.54 8.19 9.37
N SER A 252 -12.30 8.26 9.82
CA SER A 252 -11.88 7.40 10.92
C SER A 252 -12.66 7.85 12.16
N PHE A 253 -13.35 6.91 12.81
CA PHE A 253 -14.13 7.18 14.03
C PHE A 253 -13.27 7.80 15.16
N ARG A 254 -11.94 7.82 15.01
CA ARG A 254 -10.96 8.38 15.96
C ARG A 254 -11.10 9.90 16.15
N GLU A 255 -11.70 10.66 15.24
CA GLU A 255 -11.91 12.11 15.43
C GLU A 255 -13.08 12.45 16.37
N LEU A 256 -14.05 11.54 16.56
CA LEU A 256 -15.23 11.81 17.39
C LEU A 256 -14.97 11.73 18.91
N GLY A 257 -13.78 11.31 19.33
CA GLY A 257 -13.43 11.13 20.74
C GLY A 257 -12.78 12.33 21.45
N ARG A 258 -12.38 13.39 20.74
CA ARG A 258 -11.64 14.54 21.34
C ARG A 258 -12.42 15.84 21.49
N GLY A 259 -13.72 15.86 21.16
CA GLY A 259 -14.48 17.10 21.00
C GLY A 259 -15.78 17.20 21.79
N ALA A 260 -15.84 16.76 23.05
CA ALA A 260 -17.02 17.01 23.90
C ALA A 260 -16.65 17.28 25.36
N GLY A 261 -15.68 18.17 25.59
CA GLY A 261 -15.54 18.87 26.87
C GLY A 261 -16.38 20.14 26.85
N TYR A 262 -17.71 20.02 26.90
CA TYR A 262 -18.60 21.17 27.05
C TYR A 262 -18.53 21.64 28.51
N ILE A 263 -17.65 22.60 28.79
CA ILE A 263 -17.61 23.32 30.07
C ILE A 263 -18.73 24.36 30.02
N GLY A 264 -19.94 23.95 30.38
CA GLY A 264 -21.04 24.86 30.64
C GLY A 264 -20.89 25.45 32.04
N GLY A 265 -20.47 26.72 32.12
CA GLY A 265 -20.48 27.48 33.36
C GLY A 265 -20.48 28.98 33.07
N THR A 266 -21.65 29.59 33.19
CA THR A 266 -21.98 30.79 33.99
C THR A 266 -23.50 30.92 34.05
#